data_AF-A0A939TBU4-F1
#
_entry.id   AF-A0A939TBU4-F1
#
_cell.length_a   1.000
_cell.length_b   1.000
_cell.length_c   1.000
_cell.angle_alpha   90.00
_cell.angle_beta   90.00
_cell.angle_gamma   90.00
#
_symmetry.space_group_name_H-M   'P 1'
#
loop_
_entity.id
_entity.type
_entity.pdbx_description
1 polymer ?
#
loop_
_entity_poly.entity_id
_entity_poly.type
_entity_poly.pdbx_seq_one_letter_code
_entity_poly.pdbx_strand_id
1 'polypeptide(L)'
;MGDPAKETYEQIGRQMAEALSLFLGALAQQVHQSPVAADPEPVQPLRARLDALEERLKRLEDRLLSQPGAPLPEAGGEGPGAAGARQGRPAKARKAPRRRRMPKEEVRARALEAGRQLAAQGKLVNLTTVANAAGLNYGQVTYAFQRKENLLRELGLLEPAPES
;
A
#
# COMPACT_ATOMS: atom_id res chain seq x y z
N MET A 1 5.56 -61.30 -38.53
CA MET A 1 4.98 -60.05 -39.06
C MET A 1 4.80 -59.11 -37.87
N GLY A 2 5.60 -58.06 -37.75
CA GLY A 2 5.46 -57.07 -36.68
C GLY A 2 4.31 -56.11 -36.97
N ASP A 3 3.63 -55.64 -35.93
CA ASP A 3 2.49 -54.72 -36.03
C ASP A 3 2.97 -53.32 -36.45
N PRO A 4 2.60 -52.81 -37.64
CA PRO A 4 3.14 -51.53 -38.16
C PRO A 4 2.73 -50.34 -37.28
N ALA A 5 1.63 -50.46 -36.54
CA ALA A 5 1.20 -49.47 -35.58
C ALA A 5 2.20 -49.31 -34.42
N LYS A 6 2.75 -50.41 -33.89
CA LYS A 6 3.72 -50.36 -32.78
C LYS A 6 5.02 -49.69 -33.19
N GLU A 7 5.48 -49.98 -34.41
CA GLU A 7 6.68 -49.40 -34.99
C GLU A 7 6.55 -47.87 -35.16
N THR A 8 5.36 -47.41 -35.53
CA THR A 8 5.04 -45.98 -35.65
C THR A 8 5.04 -45.28 -34.29
N TYR A 9 4.45 -45.89 -33.26
CA TYR A 9 4.44 -45.33 -31.89
C TYR A 9 5.84 -45.24 -31.29
N GLU A 10 6.69 -46.25 -31.50
CA GLU A 10 8.08 -46.20 -31.05
C GLU A 10 8.88 -45.10 -31.76
N GLN A 11 8.64 -44.92 -33.06
CA GLN A 11 9.31 -43.90 -33.85
C GLN A 11 8.92 -42.48 -33.40
N ILE A 12 7.63 -42.23 -33.16
CA ILE A 12 7.15 -40.96 -32.61
C ILE A 12 7.73 -40.73 -31.20
N GLY A 13 7.76 -41.76 -30.37
CA GLY A 13 8.32 -41.66 -29.02
C GLY A 13 9.81 -41.28 -29.01
N ARG A 14 10.61 -41.88 -29.90
CA ARG A 14 12.04 -41.54 -30.04
C ARG A 14 12.23 -40.10 -30.55
N GLN A 15 11.47 -39.69 -31.57
CA GLN A 15 11.55 -38.33 -32.09
C GLN A 15 11.18 -37.27 -31.02
N MET A 16 10.16 -37.54 -30.21
CA MET A 16 9.77 -36.66 -29.11
C MET A 16 10.84 -36.59 -28.01
N ALA A 17 11.48 -37.72 -27.68
CA ALA A 17 12.56 -37.75 -26.69
C ALA A 17 13.79 -36.96 -27.16
N GLU A 18 14.14 -37.08 -28.45
CA GLU A 18 15.23 -36.30 -29.06
C GLU A 18 14.91 -34.80 -29.08
N ALA A 19 13.69 -34.42 -29.48
CA ALA A 19 13.26 -33.03 -29.47
C ALA A 19 13.28 -32.41 -28.06
N LEU A 20 12.81 -33.14 -27.05
CA LEU A 20 12.86 -32.71 -25.65
C LEU A 20 14.31 -32.56 -25.15
N SER A 21 15.19 -33.48 -25.52
CA SER A 21 16.60 -33.43 -25.13
C SER A 21 17.32 -32.22 -25.74
N LEU A 22 17.04 -31.93 -27.02
CA LEU A 22 17.56 -30.74 -27.70
C LEU A 22 17.01 -29.45 -27.08
N PHE A 23 15.72 -29.40 -26.77
CA PHE A 23 15.09 -28.24 -26.15
C PHE A 23 15.63 -27.97 -24.74
N LEU A 24 15.79 -29.01 -23.92
CA LEU A 24 16.38 -28.89 -22.58
C LEU A 24 17.86 -28.49 -22.65
N GLY A 25 18.61 -29.02 -23.62
CA GLY A 25 19.99 -28.60 -23.89
C GLY A 25 20.09 -27.13 -24.28
N ALA A 26 19.20 -26.66 -25.16
CA ALA A 26 19.13 -25.26 -25.56
C ALA A 26 18.72 -24.34 -24.40
N LEU A 27 17.78 -24.76 -23.55
CA LEU A 27 17.42 -24.02 -22.33
C LEU A 27 18.58 -23.95 -21.35
N ALA A 28 19.31 -25.06 -21.13
CA ALA A 28 20.48 -25.07 -20.27
C ALA A 28 21.57 -24.12 -20.79
N GLN A 29 21.81 -24.10 -22.10
CA GLN A 29 22.71 -23.13 -22.73
C GLN A 29 22.19 -21.70 -22.59
N GLN A 30 20.89 -21.45 -22.73
CA GLN A 30 20.30 -20.12 -22.58
C GLN A 30 20.37 -19.60 -21.14
N VAL A 31 20.28 -20.48 -20.14
CA VAL A 31 20.50 -20.13 -18.73
C VAL A 31 21.98 -19.79 -18.48
N HIS A 32 22.92 -20.51 -19.10
CA HIS A 32 24.35 -20.21 -18.98
C HIS A 32 24.80 -18.99 -19.82
N GLN A 33 24.11 -18.70 -20.93
CA GLN A 33 24.37 -17.56 -21.82
C GLN A 33 23.58 -16.31 -21.42
N SER A 34 22.59 -16.43 -20.54
CA SER A 34 22.00 -15.26 -19.89
C SER A 34 22.97 -14.81 -18.81
N PRO A 35 23.68 -13.68 -18.98
CA PRO A 35 24.19 -12.98 -17.82
C PRO A 35 22.95 -12.43 -17.12
N VAL A 36 22.26 -13.24 -16.31
CA VAL A 36 21.75 -12.70 -15.06
C VAL A 36 23.01 -12.36 -14.30
N ALA A 37 23.56 -11.20 -14.63
CA ALA A 37 24.68 -10.64 -13.95
C ALA A 37 24.31 -10.65 -12.49
N ALA A 38 24.99 -11.50 -11.73
CA ALA A 38 25.29 -11.24 -10.34
C ALA A 38 26.16 -9.97 -10.31
N ASP A 39 25.62 -8.85 -10.77
CA ASP A 39 26.18 -7.52 -10.58
C ASP A 39 25.79 -7.10 -9.16
N PRO A 40 26.75 -6.98 -8.22
CA PRO A 40 26.48 -6.36 -6.92
C PRO A 40 26.15 -4.84 -7.03
N GLU A 41 26.16 -4.27 -8.24
CA GLU A 41 26.13 -2.84 -8.52
C GLU A 41 24.73 -2.31 -8.93
N PRO A 42 23.70 -2.53 -8.12
CA PRO A 42 22.83 -1.39 -7.78
C PRO A 42 22.44 -1.32 -6.30
N VAL A 43 22.97 -2.21 -5.46
CA VAL A 43 22.58 -2.26 -4.04
C VAL A 43 23.23 -1.15 -3.24
N GLN A 44 24.46 -0.73 -3.59
CA GLN A 44 25.15 0.38 -2.94
C GLN A 44 24.42 1.73 -3.07
N PRO A 45 23.99 2.18 -4.27
CA PRO A 45 23.24 3.44 -4.38
C PRO A 45 21.86 3.35 -3.70
N LEU A 46 21.24 2.17 -3.68
CA LEU A 46 19.99 1.95 -2.93
C LEU A 46 20.22 2.03 -1.41
N ARG A 47 21.30 1.44 -0.89
CA ARG A 47 21.67 1.52 0.53
C ARG A 47 21.99 2.95 0.94
N ALA A 48 22.84 3.65 0.17
CA ALA A 48 23.15 5.06 0.42
C ALA A 48 21.89 5.95 0.42
N ARG A 49 20.91 5.64 -0.45
CA ARG A 49 19.63 6.34 -0.50
C ARG A 49 18.73 6.01 0.70
N LEU A 50 18.78 4.78 1.21
CA LEU A 50 18.09 4.39 2.44
C LEU A 50 18.71 5.07 3.66
N ASP A 51 20.04 5.11 3.76
CA ASP A 51 20.76 5.77 4.85
C ASP A 51 20.43 7.29 4.89
N ALA A 52 20.43 7.94 3.72
CA ALA A 52 20.05 9.35 3.60
C ALA A 52 18.58 9.62 3.99
N LEU A 53 17.68 8.67 3.70
CA LEU A 53 16.28 8.77 4.13
C LEU A 53 16.15 8.59 5.64
N GLU A 54 16.89 7.65 6.23
CA GLU A 54 16.89 7.42 7.67
C GLU A 54 17.42 8.64 8.43
N GLU A 55 18.52 9.25 7.98
CA GLU A 55 19.03 10.49 8.57
C GLU A 55 18.02 11.64 8.49
N ARG A 56 17.33 11.78 7.35
CA ARG A 56 16.32 12.83 7.18
C ARG A 56 15.14 12.63 8.13
N LEU A 57 14.72 11.39 8.36
CA LEU A 57 13.67 11.06 9.31
C LEU A 57 14.10 11.37 10.75
N LYS A 58 15.32 10.97 11.14
CA LYS A 58 15.87 11.30 12.48
C LYS A 58 15.89 12.82 12.70
N ARG A 59 16.34 13.61 11.72
CA ARG A 59 16.31 15.08 11.82
C ARG A 59 14.90 15.67 11.97
N LEU A 60 13.90 15.05 11.34
CA LEU A 60 12.51 15.49 11.49
C LEU A 60 11.96 15.11 12.86
N GLU A 61 12.27 13.92 13.35
CA GLU A 61 11.89 13.45 14.68
C GLU A 61 12.54 14.33 15.76
N ASP A 62 13.84 14.58 15.67
CA ASP A 62 14.56 15.50 16.57
C ASP A 62 13.98 16.90 16.52
N ARG A 63 13.58 17.40 15.35
CA ARG A 63 12.96 18.72 15.20
C ARG A 63 11.53 18.78 15.78
N LEU A 64 10.82 17.66 15.80
CA LEU A 64 9.49 17.54 16.43
C LEU A 64 9.63 17.40 17.94
N LEU A 65 10.63 16.66 18.42
CA LEU A 65 10.91 16.47 19.84
C LEU A 65 11.57 17.71 20.48
N SER A 66 12.37 18.46 19.71
CA SER A 66 13.09 19.66 20.18
C SER A 66 12.32 20.98 19.97
N GLN A 67 11.13 20.96 19.35
CA GLN A 67 10.24 22.12 19.33
C GLN A 67 9.15 21.98 20.40
N PRO A 68 9.32 22.58 21.59
CA PRO A 68 8.17 22.89 22.42
C PRO A 68 7.43 24.06 21.75
N GLY A 69 6.27 23.76 21.16
CA GLY A 69 5.24 24.72 20.76
C GLY A 69 5.74 26.04 20.15
N ALA A 70 5.96 26.07 18.84
CA ALA A 70 5.91 27.35 18.14
C ALA A 70 4.48 27.92 18.30
N PRO A 71 4.30 29.12 18.90
CA PRO A 71 2.99 29.72 18.99
C PRO A 71 2.51 30.02 17.57
N LEU A 72 1.29 29.58 17.24
CA LEU A 72 0.58 30.11 16.09
C LEU A 72 0.49 31.64 16.27
N PRO A 73 0.67 32.45 15.21
CA PRO A 73 0.47 33.88 15.32
C PRO A 73 -0.98 34.17 15.70
N GLU A 74 -1.15 34.64 16.93
CA GLU A 74 -2.36 35.24 17.48
C GLU A 74 -2.86 36.34 16.53
N ALA A 75 -3.95 36.06 15.82
CA ALA A 75 -4.73 37.09 15.15
C ALA A 75 -5.46 37.89 16.24
N GLY A 76 -5.08 39.16 16.36
CA GLY A 76 -5.41 40.03 17.48
C GLY A 76 -6.89 40.24 17.78
N GLY A 77 -7.12 40.66 19.02
CA GLY A 77 -8.41 41.12 19.53
C GLY A 77 -8.39 41.36 21.04
N GLU A 78 -7.62 42.35 21.49
CA GLU A 78 -7.76 42.92 22.85
C GLU A 78 -9.13 43.60 23.03
N GLY A 79 -9.74 43.44 24.20
CA GLY A 79 -10.91 44.21 24.62
C GLY A 79 -11.52 43.72 25.95
N PRO A 80 -11.49 44.50 27.05
CA PRO A 80 -11.65 43.99 28.42
C PRO A 80 -13.08 44.13 28.97
N GLY A 81 -13.49 43.22 29.85
CA GLY A 81 -14.79 43.27 30.53
C GLY A 81 -14.77 42.51 31.85
N ALA A 82 -14.51 43.22 32.93
CA ALA A 82 -14.69 42.75 34.30
C ALA A 82 -16.19 42.62 34.66
N ALA A 83 -16.42 41.90 35.76
CA ALA A 83 -17.66 41.84 36.54
C ALA A 83 -18.70 40.77 36.16
N GLY A 84 -18.68 39.70 36.96
CA GLY A 84 -19.84 39.42 37.79
C GLY A 84 -20.81 38.33 37.33
N ALA A 85 -21.32 37.66 38.35
CA ALA A 85 -22.62 37.00 38.39
C ALA A 85 -22.71 35.53 37.96
N ARG A 86 -22.83 34.71 39.01
CA ARG A 86 -23.93 33.76 39.24
C ARG A 86 -23.85 32.41 38.52
N GLN A 87 -23.86 31.39 39.38
CA GLN A 87 -24.38 30.05 39.16
C GLN A 87 -25.52 30.05 38.13
N GLY A 88 -25.28 29.36 37.03
CA GLY A 88 -26.24 29.13 35.96
C GLY A 88 -25.82 27.90 35.18
N ARG A 89 -26.39 26.76 35.56
CA ARG A 89 -26.53 25.52 34.77
C ARG A 89 -26.34 25.74 33.26
N PRO A 90 -25.32 25.14 32.59
CA PRO A 90 -25.29 25.19 31.13
C PRO A 90 -26.34 24.23 30.59
N ALA A 91 -27.45 24.83 30.15
CA ALA A 91 -28.44 24.20 29.32
C ALA A 91 -27.78 23.59 28.07
N LYS A 92 -28.27 22.41 27.70
CA LYS A 92 -27.92 21.71 26.48
C LYS A 92 -28.01 22.65 25.26
N ALA A 93 -27.08 22.41 24.35
CA ALA A 93 -27.13 22.65 22.91
C ALA A 93 -26.68 24.03 22.40
N ARG A 94 -25.59 23.99 21.63
CA ARG A 94 -25.68 24.15 20.17
C ARG A 94 -24.69 23.18 19.53
N LYS A 95 -25.20 22.09 18.94
CA LYS A 95 -24.40 21.18 18.12
C LYS A 95 -23.84 22.00 16.96
N ALA A 96 -22.52 22.04 16.84
CA ALA A 96 -21.81 22.52 15.66
C ALA A 96 -22.49 21.95 14.39
N PRO A 97 -22.53 22.72 13.28
CA PRO A 97 -23.15 22.26 12.04
C PRO A 97 -22.60 20.88 11.72
N ARG A 98 -23.51 19.89 11.64
CA ARG A 98 -23.17 18.50 11.36
C ARG A 98 -22.37 18.51 10.06
N ARG A 99 -21.03 18.39 10.16
CA ARG A 99 -20.13 18.20 9.01
C ARG A 99 -20.83 17.18 8.11
N ARG A 100 -21.12 17.58 6.87
CA ARG A 100 -21.80 16.73 5.87
C ARG A 100 -21.19 15.35 5.99
N ARG A 101 -21.98 14.37 6.43
CA ARG A 101 -21.50 12.99 6.57
C ARG A 101 -21.12 12.57 5.16
N MET A 102 -19.82 12.41 4.91
CA MET A 102 -19.34 11.97 3.61
C MET A 102 -19.98 10.59 3.34
N PRO A 103 -20.72 10.41 2.24
CA PRO A 103 -21.40 9.16 1.95
C PRO A 103 -20.38 8.02 1.85
N LYS A 104 -20.79 6.82 2.28
CA LYS A 104 -19.92 5.63 2.37
C LYS A 104 -19.24 5.29 1.03
N GLU A 105 -19.92 5.56 -0.08
CA GLU A 105 -19.41 5.37 -1.43
C GLU A 105 -18.27 6.33 -1.77
N GLU A 106 -18.38 7.60 -1.39
CA GLU A 106 -17.33 8.59 -1.61
C GLU A 106 -16.09 8.32 -0.73
N VAL A 107 -16.33 7.85 0.50
CA VAL A 107 -15.28 7.35 1.41
C VAL A 107 -14.57 6.13 0.79
N ARG A 108 -15.31 5.19 0.20
CA ARG A 108 -14.73 4.03 -0.50
C ARG A 108 -13.89 4.47 -1.70
N ALA A 109 -14.43 5.33 -2.57
CA ALA A 109 -13.75 5.78 -3.77
C ALA A 109 -12.39 6.44 -3.44
N ARG A 110 -12.38 7.37 -2.48
CA ARG A 110 -11.15 8.03 -2.03
C ARG A 110 -10.16 7.07 -1.38
N ALA A 111 -10.64 6.12 -0.58
CA ALA A 111 -9.79 5.12 0.05
C ALA A 111 -9.17 4.17 -0.99
N LEU A 112 -9.91 3.77 -2.02
CA LEU A 112 -9.39 2.93 -3.10
C LEU A 112 -8.36 3.68 -3.94
N GLU A 113 -8.60 4.94 -4.27
CA GLU A 113 -7.65 5.77 -4.99
C GLU A 113 -6.33 5.93 -4.21
N ALA A 114 -6.43 6.26 -2.91
CA ALA A 114 -5.28 6.34 -2.02
C ALA A 114 -4.57 4.98 -1.86
N GLY A 115 -5.32 3.88 -1.79
CA GLY A 115 -4.79 2.53 -1.74
C GLY A 115 -3.98 2.15 -2.98
N ARG A 116 -4.46 2.50 -4.18
CA ARG A 116 -3.73 2.30 -5.45
C ARG A 116 -2.45 3.13 -5.49
N GLN A 117 -2.50 4.38 -5.05
CA GLN A 117 -1.32 5.24 -4.98
C GLN A 117 -0.27 4.69 -4.00
N LEU A 118 -0.70 4.18 -2.83
CA LEU A 118 0.21 3.54 -1.87
C LEU A 118 0.84 2.26 -2.44
N ALA A 119 0.07 1.44 -3.14
CA ALA A 119 0.57 0.24 -3.81
C ALA A 119 1.58 0.58 -4.91
N ALA A 120 1.28 1.59 -5.75
CA ALA A 120 2.20 2.06 -6.79
C ALA A 120 3.51 2.63 -6.22
N GLN A 121 3.48 3.18 -5.00
CA GLN A 121 4.66 3.65 -4.28
C GLN A 121 5.41 2.53 -3.54
N GLY A 122 4.97 1.27 -3.63
CA GLY A 122 5.55 0.14 -2.90
C GLY A 122 5.37 0.23 -1.39
N LYS A 123 4.42 1.04 -0.90
CA LYS A 123 4.16 1.24 0.52
C LYS A 123 3.12 0.26 1.04
N LEU A 124 3.19 -0.04 2.34
CA LEU A 124 2.23 -0.92 3.02
C LEU A 124 0.80 -0.36 2.96
N VAL A 125 -0.06 -1.09 2.25
CA VAL A 125 -1.49 -0.80 2.19
C VAL A 125 -2.19 -1.39 3.43
N ASN A 126 -2.54 -0.51 4.38
CA ASN A 126 -3.32 -0.85 5.58
C ASN A 126 -4.44 0.17 5.78
N LEU A 127 -5.49 -0.18 6.54
CA LEU A 127 -6.64 0.69 6.80
C LEU A 127 -6.23 2.06 7.37
N THR A 128 -5.26 2.09 8.28
CA THR A 128 -4.69 3.32 8.87
C THR A 128 -3.89 4.13 7.86
N THR A 129 -3.01 3.50 7.08
CA THR A 129 -2.22 4.20 6.06
C THR A 129 -3.10 4.74 4.95
N VAL A 130 -4.12 4.00 4.53
CA VAL A 130 -5.09 4.43 3.53
C VAL A 130 -5.96 5.57 4.06
N ALA A 131 -6.41 5.49 5.32
CA ALA A 131 -7.16 6.58 5.95
C ALA A 131 -6.34 7.88 5.97
N ASN A 132 -5.07 7.80 6.38
CA ASN A 132 -4.15 8.94 6.40
C ASN A 132 -3.88 9.49 4.99
N ALA A 133 -3.65 8.62 4.01
CA ALA A 133 -3.40 9.02 2.62
C ALA A 133 -4.64 9.62 1.94
N ALA A 134 -5.84 9.14 2.27
CA ALA A 134 -7.10 9.65 1.74
C ALA A 134 -7.64 10.89 2.49
N GLY A 135 -6.98 11.33 3.57
CA GLY A 135 -7.48 12.39 4.46
C GLY A 135 -8.80 12.02 5.16
N LEU A 136 -9.04 10.72 5.37
CA LEU A 136 -10.25 10.18 5.97
C LEU A 136 -10.00 9.77 7.42
N ASN A 137 -11.06 9.74 8.23
CA ASN A 137 -10.95 9.19 9.57
C ASN A 137 -10.88 7.66 9.50
N TYR A 138 -10.00 7.04 10.30
CA TYR A 138 -9.90 5.58 10.44
C TYR A 138 -11.26 4.90 10.71
N GLY A 139 -12.13 5.53 11.51
CA GLY A 139 -13.48 5.01 11.77
C GLY A 139 -14.37 4.99 10.52
N GLN A 140 -14.18 5.93 9.58
CA GLN A 140 -14.92 5.96 8.31
C GLN A 140 -14.44 4.87 7.37
N VAL A 141 -13.13 4.64 7.28
CA VAL A 141 -12.54 3.57 6.46
C VAL A 141 -12.89 2.20 7.04
N THR A 142 -12.82 2.04 8.37
CA THR A 142 -13.26 0.83 9.06
C THR A 142 -14.75 0.58 8.84
N TYR A 143 -15.61 1.61 8.86
CA TYR A 143 -17.03 1.42 8.52
C TYR A 143 -17.28 1.08 7.05
N ALA A 144 -16.45 1.59 6.14
CA ALA A 144 -16.55 1.38 4.69
C ALA A 144 -16.12 -0.04 4.25
N PHE A 145 -15.05 -0.58 4.85
CA PHE A 145 -14.41 -1.84 4.45
C PHE A 145 -14.51 -2.95 5.49
N GLN A 146 -14.85 -2.63 6.76
CA GLN A 146 -14.86 -3.51 7.94
C GLN A 146 -13.51 -4.12 8.31
N ARG A 147 -12.83 -4.77 7.36
CA ARG A 147 -11.53 -5.43 7.54
C ARG A 147 -10.55 -5.03 6.45
N LYS A 148 -9.25 -5.13 6.76
CA LYS A 148 -8.14 -4.84 5.84
C LYS A 148 -8.19 -5.73 4.59
N GLU A 149 -8.59 -6.99 4.74
CA GLU A 149 -8.71 -7.96 3.65
C GLU A 149 -9.70 -7.52 2.57
N ASN A 150 -10.84 -6.93 2.95
CA ASN A 150 -11.83 -6.43 1.99
C ASN A 150 -11.29 -5.25 1.17
N LEU A 151 -10.51 -4.38 1.81
CA LEU A 151 -9.82 -3.30 1.12
C LEU A 151 -8.77 -3.83 0.14
N LEU A 152 -8.00 -4.85 0.53
CA LEU A 152 -6.99 -5.46 -0.34
C LEU A 152 -7.61 -6.24 -1.51
N ARG A 153 -8.75 -6.93 -1.28
CA ARG A 153 -9.55 -7.58 -2.34
C ARG A 153 -10.08 -6.58 -3.35
N GLU A 154 -10.70 -5.47 -2.90
CA GLU A 154 -11.21 -4.43 -3.81
C GLU A 154 -10.07 -3.70 -4.56
N LEU A 155 -8.84 -3.72 -4.04
CA LEU A 155 -7.65 -3.20 -4.72
C LEU A 155 -7.00 -4.21 -5.69
N GLY A 156 -7.47 -5.46 -5.74
CA GLY A 156 -6.85 -6.51 -6.54
C GLY A 156 -5.46 -6.94 -6.05
N LEU A 157 -5.12 -6.60 -4.80
CA LEU A 157 -3.84 -6.93 -4.15
C LEU A 157 -3.92 -8.27 -3.39
N LEU A 158 -5.10 -8.87 -3.32
CA LEU A 158 -5.37 -10.19 -2.78
C LEU A 158 -6.21 -10.93 -3.83
N GLU A 159 -5.71 -12.05 -4.37
CA GLU A 159 -6.50 -12.89 -5.29
C GLU A 159 -7.83 -13.33 -4.63
N PRO A 160 -8.90 -13.49 -5.42
CA PRO A 160 -10.15 -14.03 -4.90
C PRO A 160 -9.89 -15.43 -4.33
N ALA A 161 -10.35 -15.66 -3.10
CA ALA A 161 -10.42 -17.03 -2.59
C ALA A 161 -11.31 -17.84 -3.55
N PRO A 162 -10.88 -19.01 -4.04
CA PRO A 162 -11.75 -19.87 -4.83
C PRO A 162 -12.95 -20.23 -3.97
N GLU A 163 -14.14 -19.81 -4.41
CA GLU A 163 -15.39 -20.28 -3.80
C GLU A 163 -15.42 -21.80 -3.95
N SER A 164 -15.55 -22.50 -2.82
CA SER A 164 -15.80 -23.95 -2.73
C SER A 164 -17.15 -24.18 -2.09
#